data_AF-A0AAW6ZTG0-F1
#
_entry.id   AF-A0AAW6ZTG0-F1
#
_cell.length_a   1.000
_cell.length_b   1.000
_cell.length_c   1.000
_cell.angle_alpha   90.00
_cell.angle_beta   90.00
_cell.angle_gamma   90.00
#
_symmetry.space_group_name_H-M   'P 1'
#
loop_
_entity.id
_entity.type
_entity.pdbx_description
1 polymer ?
#
loop_
_entity_poly.entity_id
_entity_poly.type
_entity_poly.pdbx_seq_one_letter_code
_entity_poly.pdbx_strand_id
1 'polypeptide(L)'
;MKTRIAALTMGLTLVGCSATTPTNDQVFNIEENCAVIMSEGVTPEERWSAYNKLIESYGDHYVSDKNRLELARWNSFRQKLIRDESHQLLKEFIEVSDWGCANGNYLEEMYLFVKETQASKSE
;
A
#
# COMPACT_ATOMS: atom_id res chain seq x y z
N MET A 1 -52.77 -29.78 25.94
CA MET A 1 -52.75 -29.42 24.50
C MET A 1 -52.48 -27.92 24.41
N LYS A 2 -51.25 -27.49 24.12
CA LYS A 2 -50.66 -27.21 22.78
C LYS A 2 -51.25 -25.95 22.11
N THR A 3 -50.56 -24.81 22.36
CA THR A 3 -50.12 -23.72 21.44
C THR A 3 -51.11 -23.28 20.33
N ARG A 4 -51.37 -21.99 20.07
CA ARG A 4 -50.44 -21.05 19.42
C ARG A 4 -50.93 -19.60 19.54
N ILE A 5 -50.13 -18.74 20.17
CA ILE A 5 -50.23 -17.29 20.02
C ILE A 5 -49.45 -16.95 18.75
N ALA A 6 -50.14 -16.46 17.73
CA ALA A 6 -49.53 -15.90 16.53
C ALA A 6 -48.96 -14.52 16.89
N ALA A 7 -47.68 -14.49 17.25
CA ALA A 7 -46.93 -13.24 17.38
C ALA A 7 -46.40 -12.86 15.99
N LEU A 8 -46.83 -11.69 15.51
CA LEU A 8 -46.30 -11.02 14.34
C LEU A 8 -44.77 -10.89 14.44
N THR A 9 -44.04 -11.62 13.59
CA THR A 9 -42.65 -11.31 13.26
C THR A 9 -42.64 -10.34 12.09
N MET A 10 -42.76 -9.04 12.37
CA MET A 10 -42.13 -8.01 11.54
C MET A 10 -40.65 -8.05 11.94
N GLY A 11 -39.73 -8.54 11.12
CA GLY A 11 -39.55 -8.11 9.74
C GLY A 11 -38.65 -6.87 9.69
N LEU A 12 -37.53 -6.88 10.40
CA LEU A 12 -36.39 -6.01 10.14
C LEU A 12 -35.13 -6.88 10.20
N THR A 13 -34.99 -7.75 9.19
CA THR A 13 -33.64 -8.08 8.75
C THR A 13 -33.06 -6.77 8.26
N LEU A 14 -32.22 -6.14 9.08
CA LEU A 14 -31.19 -5.25 8.54
C LEU A 14 -30.39 -6.15 7.60
N VAL A 15 -30.78 -6.08 6.33
CA VAL A 15 -30.08 -6.65 5.20
C VAL A 15 -28.64 -6.23 5.43
N GLY A 16 -27.79 -7.23 5.64
CA GLY A 16 -26.37 -6.98 5.83
C GLY A 16 -25.93 -6.07 4.71
N CYS A 17 -25.32 -4.95 5.07
CA CYS A 17 -24.33 -4.37 4.21
C CYS A 17 -23.21 -5.42 4.14
N SER A 18 -23.41 -6.46 3.33
CA SER A 18 -22.31 -7.02 2.57
C SER A 18 -21.89 -5.92 1.61
N ALA A 19 -21.20 -4.92 2.16
CA ALA A 19 -20.16 -4.25 1.44
C ALA A 19 -19.09 -5.31 1.21
N THR A 20 -19.33 -6.22 0.26
CA THR A 20 -18.24 -6.67 -0.58
C THR A 20 -17.84 -5.44 -1.38
N THR A 21 -17.11 -4.55 -0.72
CA THR A 21 -16.25 -3.57 -1.37
C THR A 21 -15.46 -4.39 -2.38
N PRO A 22 -15.40 -4.01 -3.65
CA PRO A 22 -14.44 -4.61 -4.56
C PRO A 22 -13.08 -4.44 -3.89
N THR A 23 -12.52 -5.52 -3.35
CA THR A 23 -11.14 -5.53 -2.89
C THR A 23 -10.36 -5.39 -4.18
N ASN A 24 -9.99 -4.16 -4.52
CA ASN A 24 -8.87 -3.99 -5.42
C ASN A 24 -7.73 -4.68 -4.68
N ASP A 25 -7.32 -5.87 -5.15
CA ASP A 25 -6.30 -6.71 -4.50
C ASP A 25 -5.04 -5.88 -4.18
N GLN A 26 -4.81 -4.81 -4.96
CA GLN A 26 -3.75 -3.83 -4.75
C GLN A 26 -3.93 -2.96 -3.49
N VAL A 27 -5.14 -2.48 -3.21
CA VAL A 27 -5.44 -1.70 -1.99
C VAL A 27 -5.30 -2.58 -0.76
N PHE A 28 -5.82 -3.80 -0.83
CA PHE A 28 -5.67 -4.78 0.24
C PHE A 28 -4.18 -5.10 0.52
N ASN A 29 -3.37 -5.26 -0.53
CA ASN A 29 -1.93 -5.48 -0.39
C ASN A 29 -1.22 -4.29 0.28
N ILE A 30 -1.60 -3.05 -0.02
CA ILE A 30 -1.02 -1.87 0.63
C ILE A 30 -1.41 -1.82 2.11
N GLU A 31 -2.69 -1.99 2.43
CA GLU A 31 -3.17 -1.98 3.81
C GLU A 31 -2.51 -3.08 4.66
N GLU A 32 -2.39 -4.29 4.13
CA GLU A 32 -1.74 -5.42 4.82
C GLU A 32 -0.27 -5.11 5.13
N ASN A 33 0.51 -4.64 4.15
CA ASN A 33 1.92 -4.37 4.36
C ASN A 33 2.16 -3.11 5.22
N CYS A 34 1.28 -2.11 5.15
CA CYS A 34 1.29 -1.01 6.10
C CYS A 34 1.00 -1.49 7.52
N ALA A 35 0.05 -2.40 7.72
CA ALA A 35 -0.21 -2.99 9.04
C ALA A 35 1.02 -3.74 9.59
N VAL A 36 1.75 -4.46 8.73
CA VAL A 36 3.00 -5.14 9.12
C VAL A 36 4.07 -4.14 9.59
N ILE A 37 4.28 -3.05 8.86
CA ILE A 37 5.26 -2.00 9.23
C ILE A 37 4.92 -1.38 10.59
N MET A 38 3.64 -1.09 10.81
CA MET A 38 3.13 -0.46 12.02
C MET A 38 3.01 -1.41 13.21
N SER A 39 3.16 -2.73 13.01
CA SER A 39 3.02 -3.71 14.08
C SER A 39 4.20 -3.68 15.05
N GLU A 40 3.87 -3.76 16.34
CA GLU A 40 4.84 -4.13 17.37
C GLU A 40 5.25 -5.61 17.20
N GLY A 41 6.50 -5.94 17.51
CA GLY A 41 6.99 -7.32 17.51
C GLY A 41 7.29 -7.94 16.14
N VAL A 42 7.12 -7.21 15.04
CA VAL A 42 7.56 -7.64 13.70
C VAL A 42 9.08 -7.71 13.64
N THR A 43 9.61 -8.75 13.01
CA THR A 43 11.05 -8.88 12.77
C THR A 43 11.55 -7.88 11.73
N PRO A 44 12.84 -7.51 11.75
CA PRO A 44 13.42 -6.66 10.71
C PRO A 44 13.22 -7.22 9.29
N GLU A 45 13.29 -8.54 9.12
CA GLU A 45 13.14 -9.22 7.84
C GLU A 45 11.71 -9.15 7.31
N GLU A 46 10.71 -9.36 8.18
CA GLU A 46 9.29 -9.22 7.83
C GLU A 46 8.96 -7.77 7.47
N ARG A 47 9.46 -6.81 8.26
CA ARG A 47 9.29 -5.38 7.96
C ARG A 47 9.94 -5.00 6.63
N TRP A 48 11.14 -5.52 6.37
CA TRP A 48 11.81 -5.32 5.08
C TRP A 48 11.03 -5.93 3.91
N SER A 49 10.45 -7.11 4.09
CA SER A 49 9.57 -7.72 3.09
C SER A 49 8.35 -6.84 2.80
N ALA A 50 7.75 -6.23 3.84
CA ALA A 50 6.63 -5.31 3.69
C ALA A 50 7.01 -4.06 2.88
N TYR A 51 8.15 -3.42 3.16
CA TYR A 51 8.64 -2.31 2.35
C TYR A 51 8.83 -2.69 0.87
N ASN A 52 9.38 -3.88 0.59
CA ASN A 52 9.55 -4.35 -0.79
C ASN A 52 8.21 -4.53 -1.52
N LYS A 53 7.21 -5.10 -0.86
CA LYS A 53 5.87 -5.26 -1.44
C LYS A 53 5.15 -3.93 -1.66
N LEU A 54 5.37 -2.96 -0.77
CA LEU A 54 4.83 -1.61 -0.92
C LEU A 54 5.40 -0.89 -2.13
N ILE A 55 6.72 -0.97 -2.36
CA ILE A 55 7.34 -0.30 -3.52
C ILE A 55 6.96 -0.99 -4.85
N GLU A 56 6.70 -2.31 -4.82
CA GLU A 56 6.10 -3.03 -5.95
C GLU A 56 4.66 -2.56 -6.22
N SER A 57 3.84 -2.40 -5.17
CA SER A 57 2.47 -1.90 -5.29
C SER A 57 2.40 -0.49 -5.90
N TYR A 58 3.37 0.37 -5.58
CA TYR A 58 3.52 1.66 -6.27
C TYR A 58 3.77 1.48 -7.77
N GLY A 59 4.70 0.58 -8.12
CA GLY A 59 5.05 0.27 -9.51
C GLY A 59 3.83 -0.19 -10.31
N ASP A 60 3.06 -1.13 -9.75
CA ASP A 60 1.86 -1.69 -10.37
C ASP A 60 0.75 -0.64 -10.56
N HIS A 61 0.71 0.40 -9.69
CA HIS A 61 -0.32 1.43 -9.74
C HIS A 61 0.02 2.58 -10.70
N TYR A 62 1.27 3.05 -10.70
CA TYR A 62 1.65 4.29 -11.37
C TYR A 62 2.53 4.11 -12.62
N VAL A 63 3.09 2.92 -12.85
CA VAL A 63 4.04 2.71 -13.94
C VAL A 63 3.37 1.90 -15.07
N SER A 64 3.09 2.58 -16.18
CA SER A 64 2.55 1.92 -17.36
C SER A 64 3.61 1.09 -18.08
N ASP A 65 3.37 -0.22 -18.23
CA ASP A 65 4.21 -1.14 -19.01
C ASP A 65 4.28 -0.77 -20.51
N LYS A 66 3.26 -0.05 -21.01
CA LYS A 66 3.19 0.48 -22.38
C LYS A 66 4.02 1.74 -22.56
N ASN A 67 4.39 2.43 -21.49
CA ASN A 67 5.20 3.64 -21.54
C ASN A 67 6.67 3.34 -21.22
N ARG A 68 7.48 3.17 -22.27
CA ARG A 68 8.91 2.84 -22.14
C ARG A 68 9.70 3.85 -21.31
N LEU A 69 9.36 5.13 -21.39
CA LEU A 69 10.08 6.17 -20.65
C LEU A 69 9.77 6.10 -19.15
N GLU A 70 8.50 5.91 -18.79
CA GLU A 70 8.09 5.72 -17.39
C GLU A 70 8.72 4.46 -16.80
N LEU A 71 8.67 3.34 -17.54
CA LEU A 71 9.29 2.09 -17.13
C LEU A 71 10.82 2.24 -16.94
N ALA A 72 11.51 2.94 -17.83
CA ALA A 72 12.94 3.19 -17.71
C ALA A 72 13.28 4.06 -16.48
N ARG A 73 12.51 5.13 -16.23
CA ARG A 73 12.67 5.99 -15.05
C ARG A 73 12.41 5.23 -13.76
N TRP A 74 11.37 4.41 -13.73
CA TRP A 74 11.04 3.53 -12.61
C TRP A 74 12.17 2.53 -12.32
N ASN A 75 12.66 1.83 -13.34
CA ASN A 75 13.78 0.90 -13.19
C ASN A 75 15.05 1.59 -12.69
N SER A 76 15.33 2.80 -13.19
CA SER A 76 16.46 3.60 -12.71
C SER A 76 16.32 3.96 -11.23
N PHE A 77 15.14 4.41 -10.79
CA PHE A 77 14.85 4.69 -9.39
C PHE A 77 15.10 3.46 -8.51
N ARG A 78 14.51 2.30 -8.85
CA ARG A 78 14.71 1.06 -8.09
C ARG A 78 16.17 0.66 -7.99
N GLN A 79 16.93 0.76 -9.09
CA GLN A 79 18.36 0.45 -9.08
C GLN A 79 19.16 1.40 -8.19
N LYS A 80 18.80 2.69 -8.12
CA LYS A 80 19.43 3.63 -7.19
C LYS A 80 19.15 3.24 -5.74
N LEU A 81 17.89 2.94 -5.42
CA LEU A 81 17.49 2.52 -4.08
C LEU A 81 18.25 1.26 -3.62
N ILE A 82 18.36 0.26 -4.49
CA ILE A 82 19.08 -1.00 -4.21
C ILE A 82 20.58 -0.78 -4.02
N ARG A 83 21.17 0.17 -4.75
CA ARG A 83 22.62 0.43 -4.77
C ARG A 83 23.00 1.66 -3.95
N ASP A 84 22.16 2.11 -3.04
CA ASP A 84 22.39 3.32 -2.28
C ASP A 84 23.47 3.11 -1.20
N GLU A 85 24.73 3.29 -1.59
CA GLU A 85 25.89 3.16 -0.71
C GLU A 85 25.86 4.16 0.46
N SER A 86 25.23 5.33 0.25
CA SER A 86 25.11 6.37 1.26
C SER A 86 24.06 6.06 2.33
N HIS A 87 23.15 5.13 2.03
CA HIS A 87 21.92 4.83 2.77
C HIS A 87 20.95 6.01 2.93
N GLN A 88 21.21 7.15 2.29
CA GLN A 88 20.35 8.33 2.38
C GLN A 88 19.01 8.10 1.69
N LEU A 89 19.03 7.61 0.44
CA LEU A 89 17.82 7.32 -0.33
C LEU A 89 17.03 6.17 0.28
N LEU A 90 17.74 5.17 0.82
CA LEU A 90 17.12 4.06 1.56
C LEU A 90 16.40 4.56 2.82
N LYS A 91 17.04 5.44 3.59
CA LYS A 91 16.46 6.04 4.78
C LYS A 91 15.22 6.87 4.44
N GLU A 92 15.30 7.74 3.43
CA GLU A 92 14.16 8.54 2.96
C GLU A 92 13.00 7.65 2.48
N PHE A 93 13.30 6.58 1.75
CA PHE A 93 12.28 5.61 1.32
C PHE A 93 11.55 4.98 2.52
N ILE A 94 12.27 4.61 3.58
CA ILE A 94 11.67 4.08 4.81
C ILE A 94 10.80 5.15 5.49
N GLU A 95 11.33 6.36 5.65
CA GLU A 95 10.61 7.47 6.29
C GLU A 95 9.30 7.83 5.55
N VAL A 96 9.35 7.90 4.22
CA VAL A 96 8.17 8.15 3.37
C VAL A 96 7.18 6.99 3.46
N SER A 97 7.67 5.74 3.49
CA SER A 97 6.80 4.56 3.63
C SER A 97 6.10 4.54 4.98
N ASP A 98 6.82 4.79 6.07
CA ASP A 98 6.28 4.84 7.44
C ASP A 98 5.25 5.96 7.57
N TRP A 99 5.58 7.16 7.06
CA TRP A 99 4.68 8.31 7.05
C TRP A 99 3.41 8.03 6.24
N GLY A 100 3.58 7.48 5.04
CA GLY A 100 2.48 7.13 4.14
C GLY A 100 1.55 6.08 4.73
N CYS A 101 2.10 5.08 5.41
CA CYS A 101 1.33 4.05 6.10
C CYS A 101 0.61 4.61 7.34
N ALA A 102 1.26 5.45 8.14
CA ALA A 102 0.66 6.04 9.34
C ALA A 102 -0.53 6.96 9.01
N ASN A 103 -0.50 7.64 7.86
CA ASN A 103 -1.54 8.57 7.44
C ASN A 103 -2.55 7.96 6.44
N GLY A 104 -2.35 6.72 6.02
CA GLY A 104 -3.23 6.05 5.05
C GLY A 104 -3.15 6.62 3.62
N ASN A 105 -2.05 7.28 3.28
CA ASN A 105 -1.82 7.94 1.99
C ASN A 105 -0.55 7.46 1.26
N TYR A 106 -0.10 6.24 1.56
CA TYR A 106 1.14 5.63 1.04
C TYR A 106 1.40 5.89 -0.47
N LEU A 107 0.40 5.66 -1.33
CA LEU A 107 0.56 5.81 -2.78
C LEU A 107 0.90 7.25 -3.20
N GLU A 108 0.29 8.24 -2.55
CA GLU A 108 0.51 9.65 -2.84
C GLU A 108 1.90 10.11 -2.39
N GLU A 109 2.28 9.77 -1.16
CA GLU A 109 3.59 10.11 -0.60
C GLU A 109 4.72 9.46 -1.41
N MET A 110 4.56 8.18 -1.76
CA MET A 110 5.52 7.46 -2.58
C MET A 110 5.61 8.04 -4.00
N TYR A 111 4.48 8.47 -4.57
CA TYR A 111 4.47 9.14 -5.87
C TYR A 111 5.29 10.43 -5.87
N LEU A 112 5.10 11.29 -4.87
CA LEU A 112 5.85 12.54 -4.73
C LEU A 112 7.35 12.25 -4.56
N PHE A 113 7.70 11.36 -3.65
CA PHE A 113 9.09 10.96 -3.41
C PHE A 113 9.78 10.42 -4.66
N VAL A 114 9.14 9.52 -5.41
CA VAL A 114 9.70 8.97 -6.65
C VAL A 114 9.87 10.06 -7.71
N LYS A 115 8.90 10.99 -7.84
CA LYS A 115 8.98 12.11 -8.79
C LYS A 115 10.12 13.06 -8.44
N GLU A 116 10.26 13.42 -7.17
CA GLU A 116 11.33 14.30 -6.68
C GLU A 116 12.71 13.67 -6.91
N THR A 117 12.86 12.39 -6.56
CA THR A 117 14.10 11.62 -6.78
C THR A 117 14.48 11.49 -8.26
N GLN A 118 13.49 11.48 -9.15
CA GLN A 118 13.70 11.46 -10.60
C GLN A 118 14.03 12.85 -11.15
N ALA A 119 13.47 13.92 -10.58
CA ALA A 119 13.69 15.30 -10.99
C ALA A 119 15.06 15.83 -10.57
N SER A 120 15.57 15.43 -9.40
CA SER A 120 16.86 15.85 -8.82
C SER A 120 18.11 15.44 -9.62
N LYS A 121 17.95 14.82 -10.80
CA LYS A 121 19.03 14.54 -11.76
C LYS A 121 18.92 15.31 -13.07
N SER A 122 18.18 16.42 -13.09
CA SER A 122 18.16 17.35 -14.24
C SER A 122 19.23 18.44 -14.16
N GLU A 123 20.15 18.37 -13.20
CA GLU A 123 21.28 19.28 -13.01
C GLU A 123 22.62 18.57 -13.19
#